data_AF-A0A9X2KY97-F1
#
_entry.id   AF-A0A9X2KY97-F1
#
_cell.length_a   1.000
_cell.length_b   1.000
_cell.length_c   1.000
_cell.angle_alpha   90.00
_cell.angle_beta   90.00
_cell.angle_gamma   90.00
#
_symmetry.space_group_name_H-M   'P 1'
#
loop_
_entity.id
_entity.type
_entity.pdbx_description
1 polymer ?
#
loop_
_entity_poly.entity_id
_entity_poly.type
_entity_poly.pdbx_seq_one_letter_code
_entity_poly.pdbx_strand_id
1 'polypeptide(L)'
;MADRNKKIVEFLYHKWISKITNNSDFAKNHNIDEKTVRLIKERKDYRTSLETIENICEAENLNLSQFFREVEEMFPEVKFRK
;
A
#
# COMPACT_ATOMS: atom_id res chain seq x y z
N MET A 1 8.32 -9.44 -16.54
CA MET A 1 7.86 -8.10 -16.13
C MET A 1 7.60 -8.12 -14.64
N ALA A 2 8.14 -7.17 -13.88
CA ALA A 2 7.78 -7.02 -12.48
C ALA A 2 6.29 -6.62 -12.39
N ASP A 3 5.51 -7.32 -11.56
CA ASP A 3 4.09 -6.98 -11.36
C ASP A 3 4.00 -5.76 -10.44
N ARG A 4 3.75 -4.59 -11.04
CA ARG A 4 3.61 -3.31 -10.32
C ARG A 4 2.58 -3.39 -9.19
N ASN A 5 1.48 -4.10 -9.39
CA ASN A 5 0.44 -4.22 -8.37
C ASN A 5 0.96 -4.98 -7.14
N LYS A 6 1.79 -6.00 -7.34
CA LYS A 6 2.45 -6.70 -6.23
C LYS A 6 3.41 -5.77 -5.48
N LYS A 7 4.18 -4.94 -6.19
CA LYS A 7 5.10 -3.97 -5.57
C LYS A 7 4.38 -2.87 -4.79
N ILE A 8 3.20 -2.44 -5.23
CA ILE A 8 2.35 -1.54 -4.45
C ILE A 8 1.94 -2.18 -3.12
N VAL A 9 1.47 -3.44 -3.14
CA VAL A 9 1.08 -4.15 -1.91
C VAL A 9 2.31 -4.38 -1.00
N GLU A 10 3.45 -4.71 -1.57
CA GLU A 10 4.73 -4.85 -0.85
C GLU A 10 5.15 -3.52 -0.19
N PHE A 11 5.02 -2.40 -0.90
CA PHE A 11 5.28 -1.06 -0.38
C PHE A 11 4.35 -0.71 0.79
N LEU A 12 3.04 -0.90 0.64
CA LEU A 12 2.05 -0.67 1.71
C LEU A 12 2.41 -1.45 2.97
N TYR A 13 2.84 -2.70 2.79
CA TYR A 13 3.29 -3.52 3.90
C TYR A 13 4.52 -2.94 4.61
N HIS A 14 5.57 -2.63 3.88
CA HIS A 14 6.82 -2.13 4.49
C HIS A 14 6.66 -0.73 5.10
N LYS A 15 5.91 0.16 4.45
CA LYS A 15 5.75 1.52 4.92
C LYS A 15 4.91 1.59 6.19
N TRP A 16 3.76 0.91 6.21
CA TRP A 16 2.75 1.06 7.26
C TRP A 16 2.41 -0.26 7.96
N ILE A 17 1.89 -1.27 7.24
CA ILE A 17 1.25 -2.45 7.85
C ILE A 17 2.20 -3.31 8.69
N SER A 18 3.50 -3.34 8.37
CA SER A 18 4.49 -4.12 9.12
C SER A 18 4.73 -3.61 10.54
N LYS A 19 4.37 -2.35 10.82
CA LYS A 19 4.62 -1.66 12.09
C LYS A 19 3.39 -1.59 13.01
N ILE A 20 2.23 -2.02 12.52
CA ILE A 20 0.97 -1.91 13.28
C ILE A 20 0.86 -3.06 14.30
N THR A 21 0.32 -2.73 15.47
CA THR A 21 0.03 -3.68 16.54
C THR A 21 -1.38 -4.26 16.44
N ASN A 22 -2.33 -3.50 15.89
CA ASN A 22 -3.73 -3.88 15.76
C ASN A 22 -4.25 -3.60 14.35
N ASN A 23 -4.67 -4.65 13.65
CA ASN A 23 -5.22 -4.53 12.30
C ASN A 23 -6.54 -3.74 12.26
N SER A 24 -7.41 -3.94 13.25
CA SER A 24 -8.73 -3.29 13.32
C SER A 24 -8.60 -1.79 13.52
N ASP A 25 -7.64 -1.35 14.33
CA ASP A 25 -7.42 0.08 14.59
C ASP A 25 -6.85 0.76 13.35
N PHE A 26 -5.87 0.12 12.69
CA PHE A 26 -5.37 0.62 11.42
C PHE A 26 -6.50 0.73 10.38
N ALA A 27 -7.31 -0.33 10.24
CA ALA A 27 -8.40 -0.37 9.28
C ALA A 27 -9.42 0.77 9.49
N LYS A 28 -9.82 0.99 10.75
CA LYS A 28 -10.73 2.08 11.11
C LYS A 28 -10.14 3.46 10.84
N ASN A 29 -8.87 3.67 11.21
CA ASN A 29 -8.20 4.95 11.03
C ASN A 29 -7.98 5.31 9.56
N HIS A 30 -7.92 4.31 8.68
CA HIS A 30 -7.69 4.49 7.25
C HIS A 30 -8.95 4.18 6.42
N ASN A 31 -10.13 4.08 7.02
CA ASN A 31 -11.40 3.80 6.34
C ASN A 31 -11.32 2.63 5.32
N ILE A 32 -10.77 1.49 5.76
CA ILE A 32 -10.69 0.25 4.97
C ILE A 32 -11.17 -0.93 5.81
N ASP A 33 -11.43 -2.06 5.15
CA ASP A 33 -11.75 -3.30 5.84
C ASP A 33 -10.52 -3.88 6.57
N GLU A 34 -10.73 -4.43 7.77
CA GLU A 34 -9.67 -5.17 8.48
C GLU A 34 -9.16 -6.36 7.66
N LYS A 35 -10.04 -6.97 6.85
CA LYS A 35 -9.67 -7.99 5.87
C LYS A 35 -8.63 -7.48 4.86
N THR A 36 -8.75 -6.23 4.40
CA THR A 36 -7.78 -5.61 3.49
C THR A 36 -6.41 -5.51 4.16
N VAL A 37 -6.36 -5.11 5.44
CA VAL A 37 -5.11 -5.09 6.23
C VAL A 37 -4.48 -6.48 6.30
N ARG A 38 -5.27 -7.52 6.58
CA ARG A 38 -4.78 -8.92 6.59
C ARG A 38 -4.22 -9.35 5.24
N LEU A 39 -4.93 -9.06 4.15
CA LEU A 39 -4.52 -9.43 2.79
C LEU A 39 -3.20 -8.74 2.40
N ILE A 40 -3.02 -7.46 2.75
CA ILE A 40 -1.75 -6.75 2.56
C ILE A 40 -0.64 -7.38 3.41
N LYS A 41 -0.94 -7.82 4.63
CA LYS A 41 0.02 -8.47 5.54
C LYS A 41 0.47 -9.84 5.03
N GLU A 42 -0.43 -10.60 4.41
CA GLU A 42 -0.15 -11.91 3.83
C GLU A 42 0.60 -11.83 2.50
N ARG A 43 0.35 -10.79 1.69
CA ARG A 43 0.97 -10.57 0.36
C ARG A 43 0.78 -11.74 -0.64
N LYS A 44 -0.18 -12.63 -0.42
CA LYS A 44 -0.43 -13.81 -1.27
C LYS A 44 -1.23 -13.44 -2.52
N ASP A 45 -0.52 -13.05 -3.59
CA ASP A 45 -1.09 -12.65 -4.89
C ASP A 45 -2.19 -11.57 -4.83
N TYR A 46 -2.28 -10.89 -3.70
CA TYR A 46 -3.26 -9.86 -3.46
C TYR A 46 -2.92 -8.62 -4.29
N ARG A 47 -3.97 -7.98 -4.81
CA ARG A 47 -3.93 -6.66 -5.42
C ARG A 47 -4.94 -5.80 -4.71
N THR A 48 -4.58 -4.55 -4.48
CA THR A 48 -5.44 -3.58 -3.80
C THR A 48 -6.12 -2.64 -4.80
N SER A 49 -7.23 -2.01 -4.40
CA SER A 49 -7.92 -1.00 -5.21
C SER A 49 -7.21 0.35 -5.11
N LEU A 50 -7.47 1.25 -6.07
CA LEU A 50 -7.01 2.63 -5.98
C LEU A 50 -7.61 3.33 -4.76
N GLU A 51 -8.90 3.11 -4.48
CA GLU A 51 -9.59 3.63 -3.29
C GLU A 51 -8.89 3.25 -1.98
N THR A 52 -8.39 2.00 -1.86
CA THR A 52 -7.62 1.60 -0.67
C THR A 52 -6.33 2.40 -0.53
N ILE A 53 -5.65 2.65 -1.66
CA ILE A 53 -4.41 3.45 -1.68
C ILE A 53 -4.74 4.90 -1.32
N GLU A 54 -5.80 5.47 -1.88
CA GLU A 54 -6.29 6.83 -1.61
C GLU A 54 -6.61 7.00 -0.13
N ASN A 55 -7.46 6.13 0.44
CA ASN A 55 -7.84 6.23 1.85
C ASN A 55 -6.61 6.14 2.78
N ILE A 56 -5.65 5.26 2.47
CA ILE A 56 -4.43 5.15 3.26
C ILE A 56 -3.58 6.42 3.12
N CYS A 57 -3.41 6.93 1.91
CA CYS A 57 -2.64 8.14 1.63
C CYS A 57 -3.25 9.37 2.32
N GLU A 58 -4.57 9.53 2.27
CA GLU A 58 -5.29 10.62 2.93
C GLU A 58 -5.10 10.60 4.46
N ALA A 59 -5.27 9.43 5.09
CA ALA A 59 -5.07 9.28 6.53
C ALA A 59 -3.62 9.54 6.97
N GLU A 60 -2.66 9.29 6.08
CA GLU A 60 -1.23 9.51 6.29
C GLU A 60 -0.74 10.89 5.79
N ASN A 61 -1.67 11.76 5.35
CA ASN A 61 -1.39 13.09 4.81
C ASN A 61 -0.34 13.08 3.67
N LEU A 62 -0.45 12.07 2.79
CA LEU A 62 0.39 11.83 1.63
C LEU A 62 -0.46 11.97 0.36
N ASN A 63 0.04 12.61 -0.70
CA ASN A 63 -0.68 12.61 -1.97
C ASN A 63 -0.29 11.40 -2.86
N LEU A 64 -1.17 11.01 -3.77
CA LEU A 64 -0.93 9.85 -4.66
C LEU A 64 0.34 9.98 -5.51
N SER A 65 0.66 11.18 -5.98
CA SER A 65 1.87 11.39 -6.79
C SER A 65 3.15 11.13 -5.98
N GLN A 66 3.17 11.55 -4.72
CA GLN A 66 4.25 11.26 -3.78
C GLN A 66 4.31 9.76 -3.47
N PHE A 67 3.16 9.14 -3.19
CA PHE A 67 3.06 7.71 -2.96
C PHE A 67 3.70 6.90 -4.10
N PHE A 68 3.28 7.13 -5.35
CA PHE A 68 3.83 6.38 -6.48
C PHE A 68 5.30 6.68 -6.72
N ARG A 69 5.75 7.91 -6.49
CA ARG A 69 7.18 8.24 -6.54
C ARG A 69 7.98 7.44 -5.51
N GLU A 70 7.51 7.34 -4.27
CA GLU A 70 8.17 6.55 -3.24
C GLU A 70 8.17 5.05 -3.56
N VAL A 71 7.09 4.53 -4.18
CA VAL A 71 7.07 3.15 -4.69
C VAL A 71 8.17 2.94 -5.72
N GLU A 72 8.35 3.87 -6.66
CA GLU A 72 9.41 3.80 -7.68
C GLU A 72 10.82 3.98 -7.11
N GLU A 73 10.96 4.74 -6.02
CA GLU A 73 12.23 4.89 -5.30
C GLU A 73 12.61 3.60 -4.55
N MET A 74 11.64 2.90 -3.96
CA MET A 74 11.84 1.59 -3.30
C MET A 74 12.02 0.44 -4.29
N PHE A 75 11.29 0.48 -5.41
CA PHE A 75 11.29 -0.56 -6.45
C PHE A 75 11.62 0.05 -7.83
N PRO A 76 12.90 0.34 -8.12
CA PRO A 76 13.30 0.97 -9.38
C PRO A 76 12.92 0.17 -10.62
N GLU A 77 12.70 -1.13 -10.51
CA GLU A 77 12.28 -2.01 -11.60
C GLU A 77 10.85 -1.78 -12.10
N VAL A 78 9.98 -1.12 -11.30
CA VAL A 78 8.61 -0.76 -11.72
C VAL A 78 8.48 0.69 -12.19
N LYS A 79 9.58 1.45 -12.12
CA LYS A 79 9.66 2.85 -12.53
C LYS A 79 9.15 3.03 -13.96
N PHE A 80 8.28 4.01 -14.16
CA PHE A 80 7.82 4.36 -15.50
C PHE A 80 9.02 4.79 -16.36
N ARG A 81 9.35 4.00 -17.37
CA ARG A 81 10.22 4.45 -18.46
C ARG A 81 9.33 5.20 -19.44
N LYS A 82 9.55 6.51 -19.57
CA LYS A 82 8.98 7.32 -20.65
C LYS A 82 9.56 6.91 -21.99
#